data_AF-A0A656JJZ4-F1
#
_entry.id   AF-A0A656JJZ4-F1
#
_cell.length_a   1.000
_cell.length_b   1.000
_cell.length_c   1.000
_cell.angle_alpha   90.00
_cell.angle_beta   90.00
_cell.angle_gamma   90.00
#
_symmetry.space_group_name_H-M   'P 1'
#
loop_
_entity.id
_entity.type
_entity.pdbx_description
1 polymer ?
#
loop_
_entity_poly.entity_id
_entity_poly.type
_entity_poly.pdbx_seq_one_letter_code
_entity_poly.pdbx_strand_id
1 'polypeptide(L)'
;METWREQPASLDVERVLAEAQGPGSRRTVVLEHLRNRLFDLSRRNRLLHFRPTQANINLTVASVPLVMRIESIRPESLCTWQATFGGFSEQVLSGKQVGLQQWLRFEDQAWLQTSLDRIIQETRRDRAEFGFSNLRLVVAFMRWHNLKDTPDERIVTPLLWLPVALSRK
;
A
#
# COMPACT_ATOMS: atom_id res chain seq x y z
N MET A 1 -31.93 -6.10 -0.70
CA MET A 1 -31.50 -7.44 -1.14
C MET A 1 -30.04 -7.59 -0.74
N GLU A 2 -29.81 -8.51 0.20
CA GLU A 2 -28.56 -8.71 0.91
C GLU A 2 -27.55 -9.50 0.06
N THR A 3 -26.39 -8.93 -0.24
CA THR A 3 -25.24 -9.67 -0.80
C THR A 3 -23.97 -9.22 -0.08
N TRP A 4 -23.83 -9.70 1.17
CA TRP A 4 -22.69 -9.42 2.06
C TRP A 4 -21.59 -10.51 2.05
N ARG A 5 -21.57 -11.49 1.13
CA ARG A 5 -20.79 -12.72 1.38
C ARG A 5 -19.96 -13.24 0.21
N GLU A 6 -18.98 -12.44 -0.21
CA GLU A 6 -17.70 -13.00 -0.65
C GLU A 6 -16.57 -12.48 0.25
N GLN A 7 -16.71 -12.75 1.55
CA GLN A 7 -15.55 -12.90 2.42
C GLN A 7 -14.86 -14.23 2.05
N PRO A 8 -13.52 -14.32 2.05
CA PRO A 8 -12.84 -15.60 1.86
C PRO A 8 -13.38 -16.58 2.90
N ALA A 9 -13.96 -17.69 2.40
CA ALA A 9 -14.58 -18.83 3.09
C ALA A 9 -14.76 -18.65 4.60
N SER A 10 -16.03 -18.64 5.04
CA SER A 10 -16.46 -18.77 6.44
C SER A 10 -15.45 -19.57 7.27
N LEU A 11 -15.03 -19.01 8.41
CA LEU A 11 -14.14 -19.62 9.38
C LEU A 11 -14.34 -21.15 9.42
N ASP A 12 -13.39 -21.91 8.85
CA ASP A 12 -13.45 -23.37 8.84
C ASP A 12 -13.00 -23.89 10.20
N VAL A 13 -13.89 -23.69 11.18
CA VAL A 13 -13.71 -24.09 12.57
C VAL A 13 -13.51 -25.59 12.69
N GLU A 14 -14.12 -26.38 11.80
CA GLU A 14 -14.02 -27.83 11.82
C GLU A 14 -12.62 -28.32 11.45
N ARG A 15 -12.02 -27.76 10.39
CA ARG A 15 -10.62 -28.07 10.07
C ARG A 15 -9.65 -27.65 11.18
N VAL A 16 -9.86 -26.45 11.74
CA VAL A 16 -9.02 -25.93 12.83
C VAL A 16 -9.09 -26.79 14.09
N LEU A 17 -10.26 -27.37 14.40
CA LEU A 17 -10.41 -28.29 15.52
C LEU A 17 -9.85 -29.68 15.23
N ALA A 18 -9.89 -30.13 13.98
CA ALA A 18 -9.29 -31.41 13.57
C ALA A 18 -7.75 -31.38 13.60
N GLU A 19 -7.14 -30.22 13.33
CA GLU A 19 -5.68 -30.00 13.39
C GLU A 19 -5.15 -29.74 14.82
N ALA A 20 -6.04 -29.46 15.78
CA ALA A 20 -5.65 -29.13 17.14
C ALA A 20 -5.24 -30.38 17.93
N GLN A 21 -3.96 -30.45 18.31
CA GLN A 21 -3.45 -31.52 19.16
C GLN A 21 -3.52 -31.13 20.65
N GLY A 22 -4.37 -31.81 21.43
CA GLY A 22 -4.42 -31.72 22.89
C GLY A 22 -5.82 -31.42 23.46
N PRO A 23 -6.02 -31.52 24.79
CA PRO A 23 -7.31 -31.36 25.46
C PRO A 23 -7.70 -29.88 25.66
N GLY A 24 -7.49 -29.04 24.64
CA GLY A 24 -7.90 -27.64 24.66
C GLY A 24 -9.41 -27.50 24.46
N SER A 25 -10.08 -26.64 25.24
CA SER A 25 -11.49 -26.34 25.00
C SER A 25 -11.68 -25.77 23.59
N ARG A 26 -12.75 -26.15 22.87
CA ARG A 26 -13.10 -25.66 21.52
C ARG A 26 -12.96 -24.14 21.39
N ARG A 27 -13.36 -23.41 22.44
CA ARG A 27 -13.27 -21.95 22.50
C ARG A 27 -11.83 -21.44 22.48
N THR A 28 -10.92 -22.08 23.19
CA THR A 28 -9.49 -21.70 23.26
C THR A 28 -8.83 -21.83 21.88
N VAL A 29 -9.03 -22.97 21.21
CA VAL A 29 -8.46 -23.25 19.89
C VAL A 29 -8.98 -22.25 18.84
N VAL A 30 -10.29 -21.99 18.83
CA VAL A 30 -10.90 -21.03 17.91
C VAL A 30 -10.42 -19.60 18.18
N LEU A 31 -10.31 -19.19 19.45
CA LEU A 31 -9.80 -17.86 19.80
C LEU A 31 -8.33 -17.68 19.40
N GLU A 32 -7.51 -18.71 19.58
CA GLU A 32 -6.11 -18.68 19.16
C GLU A 32 -5.97 -18.60 17.65
N HIS A 33 -6.76 -19.38 16.89
CA HIS A 33 -6.78 -19.30 15.44
C HIS A 33 -7.26 -17.93 14.93
N LEU A 34 -8.32 -17.39 15.52
CA LEU A 34 -8.83 -16.05 15.22
C LEU A 34 -7.78 -14.98 15.52
N ARG A 35 -7.11 -15.07 16.66
CA ARG A 35 -6.02 -14.17 17.05
C ARG A 35 -4.87 -14.25 16.03
N ASN A 36 -4.48 -15.44 15.62
CA ASN A 36 -3.40 -15.63 14.65
C ASN A 36 -3.77 -15.12 13.24
N ARG A 37 -5.05 -15.18 12.84
CA ARG A 37 -5.52 -14.53 11.60
C ARG A 37 -5.61 -13.01 11.73
N LEU A 38 -6.06 -12.51 12.89
CA LEU A 38 -6.20 -11.08 13.15
C LEU A 38 -4.82 -10.39 13.18
N PHE A 39 -3.82 -11.08 13.74
CA PHE A 39 -2.44 -10.65 13.78
C PHE A 39 -1.58 -11.52 12.84
N ASP A 40 -1.84 -11.43 11.53
CA ASP A 40 -0.94 -12.02 10.55
C ASP A 40 0.39 -11.27 10.53
N LEU A 41 1.34 -11.73 11.36
CA LEU A 41 2.72 -11.26 11.41
C LEU A 41 3.61 -11.95 10.37
N SER A 42 3.04 -12.77 9.49
CA SER A 42 3.82 -13.46 8.47
C SER A 42 4.33 -12.47 7.42
N ARG A 43 5.35 -12.89 6.69
CA ARG A 43 5.90 -12.17 5.53
C ARG A 43 4.89 -11.96 4.40
N ARG A 44 3.71 -12.60 4.45
CA ARG A 44 2.63 -12.44 3.47
C ARG A 44 1.83 -11.17 3.69
N ASN A 45 1.76 -10.68 4.93
CA ASN A 45 1.06 -9.45 5.24
C ASN A 45 1.81 -8.25 4.62
N ARG A 46 1.31 -7.75 3.48
CA ARG A 46 1.90 -6.60 2.77
C ARG A 46 1.77 -5.28 3.50
N LEU A 47 0.89 -5.21 4.51
CA LEU A 47 0.78 -4.06 5.40
C LEU A 47 1.91 -4.03 6.42
N LEU A 48 2.58 -5.15 6.69
CA LEU A 48 3.77 -5.21 7.55
C LEU A 48 5.05 -5.36 6.73
N HIS A 49 5.07 -6.29 5.77
CA HIS A 49 6.19 -6.59 4.89
C HIS A 49 5.91 -6.07 3.48
N PHE A 50 5.94 -4.75 3.33
CA PHE A 50 5.74 -4.11 2.03
C PHE A 50 6.79 -4.59 1.04
N ARG A 51 6.32 -5.00 -0.14
CA ARG A 51 7.17 -5.23 -1.32
C ARG A 51 6.50 -4.58 -2.52
N PRO A 52 7.21 -3.72 -3.27
CA PRO A 52 6.63 -3.08 -4.44
C PRO A 52 6.27 -4.15 -5.48
N THR A 53 5.08 -4.00 -6.05
CA THR A 53 4.58 -4.79 -7.17
C THR A 53 4.29 -3.86 -8.36
N GLN A 54 3.84 -4.41 -9.48
CA GLN A 54 3.41 -3.61 -10.64
C GLN A 54 2.17 -2.74 -10.39
N ALA A 55 1.45 -2.97 -9.28
CA ALA A 55 0.33 -2.14 -8.82
C ALA A 55 0.79 -0.95 -7.96
N ASN A 56 2.11 -0.78 -7.76
CA ASN A 56 2.68 0.31 -6.97
C ASN A 56 3.52 1.22 -7.86
N ILE A 57 3.42 2.52 -7.60
CA ILE A 57 4.28 3.54 -8.22
C ILE A 57 4.96 4.31 -7.10
N ASN A 58 6.28 4.44 -7.20
CA ASN A 58 7.05 5.29 -6.32
C ASN A 58 7.10 6.70 -6.93
N LEU A 59 6.31 7.61 -6.38
CA LEU A 59 6.22 9.00 -6.87
C LEU A 59 7.55 9.75 -6.75
N THR A 60 8.34 9.47 -5.72
CA THR A 60 9.67 10.07 -5.56
C THR A 60 10.59 9.63 -6.69
N VAL A 61 10.65 8.33 -7.00
CA VAL A 61 11.45 7.83 -8.13
C VAL A 61 10.92 8.37 -9.46
N ALA A 62 9.60 8.45 -9.62
CA ALA A 62 8.97 9.00 -10.83
C ALA A 62 9.20 10.51 -11.03
N SER A 63 9.68 11.24 -10.01
CA SER A 63 10.03 12.66 -10.10
C SER A 63 11.50 12.93 -10.45
N VAL A 64 12.37 11.91 -10.37
CA VAL A 64 13.81 12.04 -10.62
C VAL A 64 14.08 12.14 -12.14
N PRO A 65 14.77 13.19 -12.62
CA PRO A 65 15.20 13.30 -14.02
C PRO A 65 16.29 12.27 -14.36
N LEU A 66 16.24 11.64 -15.54
CA LEU A 66 17.20 10.60 -15.92
C LEU A 66 18.58 11.11 -16.37
N VAL A 67 18.65 12.32 -16.95
CA VAL A 67 19.85 12.84 -17.65
C VAL A 67 20.53 13.99 -16.88
N MET A 68 20.29 14.10 -15.58
CA MET A 68 20.81 15.19 -14.75
C MET A 68 21.88 14.69 -13.77
N ARG A 69 22.91 15.51 -13.53
CA ARG A 69 23.88 15.26 -12.44
C ARG A 69 23.15 15.29 -11.10
N ILE A 70 23.36 14.28 -10.25
CA ILE A 70 22.63 14.11 -8.98
C ILE A 70 22.74 15.36 -8.10
N GLU A 71 23.91 16.00 -8.11
CA GLU A 71 24.22 17.19 -7.30
C GLU A 71 23.40 18.42 -7.71
N SER A 72 22.85 18.42 -8.93
CA SER A 72 22.01 19.50 -9.45
C SER A 72 20.51 19.31 -9.18
N ILE A 73 20.11 18.15 -8.65
CA ILE A 73 18.73 17.88 -8.29
C ILE A 73 18.38 18.65 -7.03
N ARG A 74 17.55 19.67 -7.18
CA ARG A 74 17.01 20.43 -6.05
C ARG A 74 16.00 19.57 -5.29
N PRO A 75 16.06 19.48 -3.96
CA PRO A 75 15.09 18.72 -3.16
C PRO A 75 13.65 19.09 -3.51
N GLU A 76 13.36 20.38 -3.72
CA GLU A 76 12.04 20.93 -4.01
C GLU A 76 11.46 20.44 -5.35
N SER A 77 12.31 19.95 -6.25
CA SER A 77 11.89 19.38 -7.54
C SER A 77 11.46 17.91 -7.45
N LEU A 78 11.70 17.26 -6.31
CA LEU A 78 11.33 15.86 -6.09
C LEU A 78 9.96 15.76 -5.43
N CYS A 79 9.15 14.79 -5.88
CA CYS A 79 7.89 14.43 -5.25
C CYS A 79 8.16 13.68 -3.94
N THR A 80 8.44 14.46 -2.90
CA THR A 80 8.60 14.01 -1.52
C THR A 80 7.59 14.73 -0.63
N TRP A 81 7.38 14.25 0.59
CA TRP A 81 6.44 14.86 1.53
C TRP A 81 7.02 16.17 2.11
N GLN A 82 6.96 17.25 1.33
CA GLN A 82 7.52 18.56 1.67
C GLN A 82 6.44 19.51 2.17
N ALA A 83 6.65 20.03 3.38
CA ALA A 83 5.78 21.02 4.01
C ALA A 83 6.09 22.48 3.58
N THR A 84 6.79 22.66 2.46
CA THR A 84 7.05 23.99 1.88
C THR A 84 5.79 24.55 1.22
N PHE A 85 5.71 25.87 1.10
CA PHE A 85 4.60 26.53 0.42
C PHE A 85 4.47 26.07 -1.04
N GLY A 86 3.28 25.61 -1.42
CA GLY A 86 3.03 25.00 -2.73
C GLY A 86 3.56 23.57 -2.88
N GLY A 87 4.13 23.01 -1.80
CA GLY A 87 4.70 21.66 -1.74
C GLY A 87 3.66 20.55 -1.91
N PHE A 88 4.14 19.34 -2.22
CA PHE A 88 3.26 18.20 -2.50
C PHE A 88 2.34 17.88 -1.32
N SER A 89 2.83 17.99 -0.07
CA SER A 89 1.98 17.70 1.10
C SER A 89 0.86 18.72 1.25
N GLU A 90 1.11 20.01 1.01
CA GLU A 90 0.08 21.05 1.10
C GLU A 90 -0.99 20.83 0.01
N GLN A 91 -0.57 20.52 -1.22
CA GLN A 91 -1.50 20.22 -2.30
C GLN A 91 -2.38 19.00 -1.99
N VAL A 92 -1.79 17.91 -1.47
CA VAL A 92 -2.53 16.70 -1.08
C VAL A 92 -3.48 16.99 0.09
N LEU A 93 -3.01 17.70 1.13
CA LEU A 93 -3.81 18.03 2.31
C LEU A 93 -4.93 19.05 2.02
N SER A 94 -4.80 19.83 0.95
CA SER A 94 -5.86 20.77 0.52
C SER A 94 -7.17 20.08 0.10
N GLY A 95 -7.14 18.78 -0.18
CA GLY A 95 -8.29 18.02 -0.69
C GLY A 95 -8.68 18.34 -2.14
N LYS A 96 -7.97 19.29 -2.79
CA LYS A 96 -8.17 19.62 -4.20
C LYS A 96 -7.49 18.60 -5.10
N GLN A 97 -7.86 18.63 -6.38
CA GLN A 97 -7.18 17.82 -7.39
C GLN A 97 -5.73 18.25 -7.55
N VAL A 98 -4.82 17.30 -7.40
CA VAL A 98 -3.38 17.48 -7.58
C VAL A 98 -3.00 17.06 -9.00
N GLY A 99 -2.48 17.99 -9.81
CA GLY A 99 -1.95 17.65 -11.12
C GLY A 99 -0.63 16.90 -10.99
N LEU A 100 -0.57 15.62 -11.39
CA LEU A 100 0.67 14.84 -11.27
C LEU A 100 1.76 15.28 -12.25
N GLN A 101 1.40 15.92 -13.36
CA GLN A 101 2.35 16.41 -14.37
C GLN A 101 3.36 17.42 -13.81
N GLN A 102 2.98 18.22 -12.81
CA GLN A 102 3.89 19.18 -12.19
C GLN A 102 4.94 18.51 -11.28
N TRP A 103 4.68 17.27 -10.84
CA TRP A 103 5.50 16.55 -9.86
C TRP A 103 6.30 15.39 -10.46
N LEU A 104 5.82 14.81 -11.56
CA LEU A 104 6.37 13.59 -12.14
C LEU A 104 6.94 13.84 -13.54
N ARG A 105 8.00 13.11 -13.89
CA ARG A 105 8.70 13.23 -15.17
C ARG A 105 8.14 12.26 -16.20
N PHE A 106 6.96 12.58 -16.75
CA PHE A 106 6.32 11.77 -17.80
C PHE A 106 7.15 11.65 -19.08
N GLU A 107 7.89 12.70 -19.43
CA GLU A 107 8.75 12.73 -20.63
C GLU A 107 9.99 11.84 -20.47
N ASP A 108 10.55 11.76 -19.27
CA ASP A 108 11.74 10.95 -19.00
C ASP A 108 11.37 9.48 -18.75
N GLN A 109 10.16 9.19 -18.27
CA GLN A 109 9.80 7.87 -17.75
C GLN A 109 8.65 7.24 -18.53
N ALA A 110 8.98 6.56 -19.64
CA ALA A 110 8.00 5.90 -20.52
C ALA A 110 7.07 4.91 -19.79
N TRP A 111 7.53 4.27 -18.71
CA TRP A 111 6.74 3.32 -17.93
C TRP A 111 5.64 3.97 -17.06
N LEU A 112 5.78 5.26 -16.75
CA LEU A 112 4.96 5.95 -15.76
C LEU A 112 3.50 6.03 -16.23
N GLN A 113 3.28 6.44 -17.48
CA GLN A 113 1.94 6.57 -18.04
C GLN A 113 1.21 5.22 -18.05
N THR A 114 1.87 4.17 -18.55
CA THR A 114 1.30 2.81 -18.58
C THR A 114 0.97 2.29 -17.19
N SER A 115 1.79 2.60 -16.19
CA SER A 115 1.58 2.15 -14.82
C SER A 115 0.42 2.90 -14.15
N LEU A 116 0.32 4.22 -14.33
CA LEU A 116 -0.82 5.01 -13.83
C LEU A 116 -2.13 4.57 -14.49
N ASP A 117 -2.09 4.32 -15.80
CA ASP A 117 -3.24 3.86 -16.57
C ASP A 117 -3.76 2.52 -16.06
N ARG A 118 -2.85 1.58 -15.73
CA ARG A 118 -3.20 0.31 -15.10
C ARG A 118 -3.88 0.52 -13.76
N ILE A 119 -3.30 1.35 -12.88
CA ILE A 119 -3.89 1.65 -11.56
C ILE A 119 -5.28 2.27 -11.69
N ILE A 120 -5.49 3.16 -12.67
CA ILE A 120 -6.81 3.76 -12.95
C ILE A 120 -7.82 2.68 -13.37
N GLN A 121 -7.42 1.77 -14.26
CA GLN A 121 -8.28 0.68 -14.74
C GLN A 121 -8.65 -0.29 -13.63
N GLU A 122 -7.68 -0.72 -12.81
CA GLU A 122 -7.91 -1.58 -11.64
C GLU A 122 -8.85 -0.89 -10.64
N THR A 123 -8.58 0.37 -10.31
CA THR A 123 -9.42 1.18 -9.41
C THR A 123 -10.86 1.32 -9.91
N ARG A 124 -11.06 1.44 -11.23
CA ARG A 124 -12.39 1.50 -11.85
C ARG A 124 -13.10 0.14 -11.78
N ARG A 125 -12.38 -0.95 -12.04
CA ARG A 125 -12.89 -2.31 -11.91
C ARG A 125 -13.31 -2.59 -10.47
N ASP A 126 -12.46 -2.28 -9.50
CA ASP A 126 -12.76 -2.45 -8.07
C ASP A 126 -14.04 -1.70 -7.67
N ARG A 127 -14.22 -0.47 -8.16
CA ARG A 127 -15.45 0.30 -7.89
C ARG A 127 -16.68 -0.31 -8.55
N ALA A 128 -16.55 -0.84 -9.77
CA ALA A 128 -17.66 -1.48 -10.47
C ALA A 128 -18.07 -2.80 -9.81
N GLU A 129 -17.11 -3.57 -9.31
CA GLU A 129 -17.33 -4.89 -8.67
C GLU A 129 -17.76 -4.75 -7.20
N PHE A 130 -17.11 -3.89 -6.43
CA PHE A 130 -17.24 -3.82 -4.97
C PHE A 130 -17.86 -2.51 -4.45
N GLY A 131 -18.09 -1.51 -5.31
CA GLY A 131 -18.65 -0.21 -4.93
C GLY A 131 -17.65 0.78 -4.31
N PHE A 132 -16.40 0.38 -4.09
CA PHE A 132 -15.33 1.25 -3.57
C PHE A 132 -13.97 0.86 -4.16
N SER A 133 -12.96 1.71 -3.96
CA SER A 133 -11.57 1.38 -4.31
C SER A 133 -10.68 1.55 -3.09
N ASN A 134 -9.71 0.65 -2.95
CA ASN A 134 -8.70 0.67 -1.90
C ASN A 134 -7.41 1.39 -2.32
N LEU A 135 -7.45 2.26 -3.33
CA LEU A 135 -6.26 3.03 -3.73
C LEU A 135 -5.81 3.94 -2.58
N ARG A 136 -4.55 3.79 -2.18
CA ARG A 136 -3.94 4.56 -1.10
C ARG A 136 -2.61 5.17 -1.53
N LEU A 137 -2.38 6.40 -1.08
CA LEU A 137 -1.07 7.04 -1.12
C LEU A 137 -0.32 6.68 0.17
N VAL A 138 0.86 6.09 0.05
CA VAL A 138 1.75 5.87 1.20
C VAL A 138 2.61 7.11 1.39
N VAL A 139 2.42 7.80 2.51
CA VAL A 139 3.15 9.03 2.82
C VAL A 139 4.50 8.73 3.46
N ALA A 140 4.54 7.74 4.35
CA ALA A 140 5.73 7.39 5.10
C ALA A 140 5.85 5.88 5.26
N PHE A 141 7.10 5.40 5.29
CA PHE A 141 7.44 4.02 5.61
C PHE A 141 8.27 3.98 6.89
N MET A 142 7.92 3.07 7.79
CA MET A 142 8.75 2.69 8.93
C MET A 142 9.68 1.55 8.50
N ARG A 143 10.96 1.69 8.80
CA ARG A 143 11.96 0.63 8.57
C ARG A 143 12.43 0.12 9.93
N TRP A 144 12.33 -1.18 10.15
CA TRP A 144 12.64 -1.79 11.45
C TRP A 144 13.17 -3.21 11.27
N HIS A 145 13.71 -3.80 12.34
CA HIS A 145 14.25 -5.16 12.34
C HIS A 145 13.55 -5.97 13.43
N ASN A 146 13.22 -7.23 13.13
CA ASN A 146 12.80 -8.18 14.15
C ASN A 146 14.06 -8.81 14.75
N LEU A 147 14.49 -8.29 15.90
CA LEU A 147 15.71 -8.72 16.59
C LEU A 147 15.66 -10.16 17.12
N LYS A 148 14.47 -10.76 17.22
CA LYS A 148 14.28 -12.11 17.77
C LYS A 148 14.50 -13.19 16.72
N ASP A 149 13.91 -13.01 15.54
CA ASP A 149 13.86 -14.07 14.52
C ASP A 149 14.80 -13.81 13.35
N THR A 150 14.86 -12.57 12.86
CA THR A 150 15.65 -12.19 11.67
C THR A 150 16.26 -10.80 11.83
N PRO A 151 17.29 -10.65 12.68
CA PRO A 151 17.87 -9.35 13.02
C PRO A 151 18.50 -8.63 11.81
N ASP A 152 18.99 -9.38 10.83
CA ASP A 152 19.63 -8.81 9.63
C ASP A 152 18.63 -8.39 8.53
N GLU A 153 17.36 -8.78 8.66
CA GLU A 153 16.33 -8.45 7.67
C GLU A 153 15.66 -7.11 8.01
N ARG A 154 15.87 -6.11 7.14
CA ARG A 154 15.17 -4.82 7.25
C ARG A 154 13.74 -4.95 6.73
N ILE A 155 12.78 -4.87 7.63
CA ILE A 155 11.35 -4.85 7.33
C ILE A 155 10.94 -3.42 6.96
N VAL A 156 10.13 -3.30 5.90
CA VAL A 156 9.56 -2.03 5.44
C VAL A 156 8.05 -2.09 5.63
N THR A 157 7.54 -1.25 6.51
CA THR A 157 6.11 -1.18 6.86
C THR A 157 5.58 0.17 6.43
N PRO A 158 4.50 0.24 5.64
CA PRO A 158 3.83 1.50 5.37
C PRO A 158 3.24 2.05 6.69
N LEU A 159 3.65 3.25 7.09
CA LEU A 159 3.28 3.84 8.38
C LEU A 159 2.00 4.68 8.28
N LEU A 160 1.90 5.47 7.21
CA LEU A 160 0.79 6.41 7.02
C LEU A 160 0.23 6.28 5.61
N TRP A 161 -1.09 6.10 5.54
CA TRP A 161 -1.85 6.04 4.29
C TRP A 161 -2.90 7.12 4.21
N LEU A 162 -3.05 7.66 3.00
CA LEU A 162 -4.16 8.54 2.66
C LEU A 162 -5.03 7.87 1.59
N PRO A 163 -6.36 7.83 1.76
CA PRO A 163 -7.26 7.41 0.70
C PRO A 163 -7.18 8.43 -0.44
N VAL A 164 -6.99 7.96 -1.67
CA VAL A 164 -6.88 8.83 -2.85
C VAL A 164 -7.65 8.26 -4.03
N ALA A 165 -8.00 9.14 -4.96
CA ALA A 165 -8.56 8.74 -6.24
C ALA A 165 -7.65 9.23 -7.36
N LEU A 166 -7.46 8.39 -8.38
CA LEU A 166 -6.70 8.72 -9.57
C LEU A 166 -7.65 8.74 -10.78
N SER A 167 -7.53 9.79 -11.60
CA SER A 167 -8.33 9.98 -12.80
C SER A 167 -7.50 10.62 -13.91
N ARG A 168 -7.75 10.26 -15.17
CA ARG A 168 -7.26 11.03 -16.30
C ARG A 168 -8.05 12.33 -16.43
N LYS A 169 -7.35 13.42 -16.73
CA LYS A 169 -7.91 14.66 -17.24
C LYS A 169 -7.39 14.89 -18.64
#